data_AF-A0A1C5VYH9-F1
#
_entry.id   AF-A0A1C5VYH9-F1
#
_cell.length_a   1.000
_cell.length_b   1.000
_cell.length_c   1.000
_cell.angle_alpha   90.00
_cell.angle_beta   90.00
_cell.angle_gamma   90.00
#
_symmetry.space_group_name_H-M   'P 1'
#
loop_
_entity.id
_entity.type
_entity.pdbx_description
1 polymer ?
#
loop_
_entity_poly.entity_id
_entity_poly.type
_entity_poly.pdbx_seq_one_letter_code
_entity_poly.pdbx_strand_id
1 'polypeptide(L)'
;MEKKYLNPEVLELDNQKLEEAMKVYMEAKTPESLVDFIKALKDAKFLVPVDFPKKIDPAVMEKMKNKERLKPEELPRMMPVLVVNKDGVRFAPAFTAKEHLPENHKYNVIMTVDFVAVLQVANAKDTNTRGILINPGSTKLILNPKLLTLMEKVVKGMSVEDALKEAGAAESGEKKEIRMTPEQFHVFIRRNVEVGLLPKLAFQEKGKFMERISKDRELAVMNIYKSLYKDQAPFPYTEDDFDIMDLEISDTLSVTAIGLPEKNLAPGICQSVYLVWNPQTDEVQYYTIEKTKDADDNKLGCVTLEGKYEIIGDAPAHGSELYGIIEMLEAQN
;
A
#
# COMPACT_ATOMS: atom_id res chain seq x y z
N MET A 1 -16.49 38.16 -4.63
CA MET A 1 -15.46 39.15 -5.00
C MET A 1 -14.23 38.38 -5.42
N GLU A 2 -13.79 38.49 -6.67
CA GLU A 2 -12.56 37.84 -7.14
C GLU A 2 -11.35 38.36 -6.34
N LYS A 3 -10.50 37.45 -5.87
CA LYS A 3 -9.29 37.78 -5.13
C LYS A 3 -8.31 38.48 -6.09
N LYS A 4 -8.00 39.76 -5.85
CA LYS A 4 -7.08 40.52 -6.70
C LYS A 4 -5.63 40.16 -6.36
N TYR A 5 -4.97 39.41 -7.24
CA TYR A 5 -3.56 39.08 -7.11
C TYR A 5 -2.68 40.29 -7.43
N LEU A 6 -1.63 40.49 -6.64
CA LEU A 6 -0.67 41.60 -6.81
C LEU A 6 0.15 41.48 -8.09
N ASN A 7 0.41 40.25 -8.55
CA ASN A 7 1.12 39.97 -9.79
C ASN A 7 0.48 38.74 -10.49
N PRO A 8 -0.56 38.93 -11.31
CA PRO A 8 -1.31 37.82 -11.92
C PRO A 8 -0.47 37.05 -12.93
N GLU A 9 0.52 37.67 -13.56
CA GLU A 9 1.41 37.05 -14.55
C GLU A 9 2.22 35.89 -13.95
N VAL A 10 2.50 35.93 -12.64
CA VAL A 10 3.20 34.85 -11.92
C VAL A 10 2.37 33.56 -11.88
N LEU A 11 1.05 33.68 -12.03
CA LEU A 11 0.12 32.54 -12.02
C LEU A 11 0.01 31.84 -13.38
N GLU A 12 0.53 32.45 -14.44
CA GLU A 12 0.53 31.88 -15.79
C GLU A 12 1.67 30.86 -15.90
N LEU A 13 1.32 29.57 -16.00
CA LEU A 13 2.27 28.47 -16.14
C LEU A 13 2.04 27.75 -17.47
N ASP A 14 3.12 27.40 -18.16
CA ASP A 14 3.07 26.45 -19.28
C ASP A 14 3.41 25.05 -18.79
N ASN A 15 2.37 24.27 -18.50
CA ASN A 15 2.46 22.87 -18.07
C ASN A 15 1.70 21.92 -19.00
N GLN A 16 1.41 22.31 -20.25
CA GLN A 16 0.61 21.49 -21.17
C GLN A 16 1.16 20.06 -21.30
N LYS A 17 2.48 19.93 -21.50
CA LYS A 17 3.17 18.64 -21.59
C LYS A 17 3.00 17.79 -20.32
N LEU A 18 3.04 18.42 -19.15
CA LEU A 18 2.84 17.73 -17.88
C LEU A 18 1.38 17.26 -17.75
N GLU A 19 0.41 18.13 -18.05
CA GLU A 19 -1.01 17.77 -17.90
C GLU A 19 -1.43 16.65 -18.87
N GLU A 20 -0.91 16.67 -20.10
CA GLU A 20 -1.10 15.59 -21.08
C GLU A 20 -0.45 14.28 -20.60
N ALA A 21 0.82 14.30 -20.21
CA ALA A 21 1.53 13.12 -19.71
C ALA A 21 0.88 12.56 -18.44
N MET A 22 0.40 13.45 -17.55
CA MET A 22 -0.34 13.08 -16.35
C MET A 22 -1.65 12.36 -16.69
N LYS A 23 -2.43 12.88 -17.65
CA LYS A 23 -3.67 12.24 -18.10
C LYS A 23 -3.40 10.85 -18.65
N VAL A 24 -2.43 10.71 -19.55
CA VAL A 24 -2.05 9.42 -20.14
C VAL A 24 -1.59 8.44 -19.05
N TYR A 25 -0.76 8.88 -18.11
CA TYR A 25 -0.31 8.04 -17.00
C TYR A 25 -1.45 7.54 -16.11
N MET A 26 -2.41 8.40 -15.78
CA MET A 26 -3.56 8.02 -14.95
C MET A 26 -4.50 7.00 -15.64
N GLU A 27 -4.60 7.06 -16.97
CA GLU A 27 -5.41 6.15 -17.78
C GLU A 27 -4.67 4.83 -18.07
N ALA A 28 -3.45 4.90 -18.60
CA ALA A 28 -2.71 3.74 -19.10
C ALA A 28 -1.93 2.99 -18.01
N LYS A 29 -1.38 3.70 -17.03
CA LYS A 29 -0.59 3.15 -15.91
C LYS A 29 0.53 2.18 -16.33
N THR A 30 1.12 2.38 -17.51
CA THR A 30 2.22 1.57 -18.03
C THR A 30 3.59 2.14 -17.65
N PRO A 31 4.68 1.35 -17.68
CA PRO A 31 6.04 1.84 -17.45
C PRO A 31 6.44 3.00 -18.37
N GLU A 32 6.04 2.96 -19.64
CA GLU A 32 6.32 4.01 -20.63
C GLU A 32 5.60 5.31 -20.25
N SER A 33 4.31 5.23 -19.90
CA SER A 33 3.54 6.39 -19.46
C SER A 33 4.10 7.01 -18.17
N LEU A 34 4.69 6.19 -17.29
CA LEU A 34 5.38 6.66 -16.08
C LEU A 34 6.69 7.39 -16.42
N VAL A 35 7.48 6.88 -17.36
CA VAL A 35 8.72 7.53 -17.84
C VAL A 35 8.40 8.91 -18.38
N ASP A 36 7.42 9.02 -19.27
CA ASP A 36 7.04 10.29 -19.91
C ASP A 36 6.49 11.27 -18.87
N PHE A 37 5.68 10.80 -17.93
CA PHE A 37 5.20 11.60 -16.81
C PHE A 37 6.35 12.15 -15.95
N ILE A 38 7.32 11.32 -15.56
CA ILE A 38 8.46 11.76 -14.74
C ILE A 38 9.32 12.80 -15.49
N LYS A 39 9.55 12.60 -16.80
CA LYS A 39 10.29 13.55 -17.64
C LYS A 39 9.57 14.90 -17.68
N ALA A 40 8.27 14.90 -17.95
CA ALA A 40 7.47 16.12 -18.00
C ALA A 40 7.40 16.82 -16.63
N LEU A 41 7.32 16.05 -15.54
CA LEU A 41 7.25 16.57 -14.18
C LEU A 41 8.53 17.30 -13.75
N LYS A 42 9.70 16.79 -14.15
CA LYS A 42 11.01 17.37 -13.80
C LYS A 42 11.15 18.82 -14.27
N ASP A 43 10.66 19.12 -15.47
CA ASP A 43 10.81 20.43 -16.11
C ASP A 43 9.63 21.38 -15.80
N ALA A 44 8.60 20.87 -15.12
CA ALA A 44 7.40 21.61 -14.80
C ALA A 44 7.60 22.62 -13.66
N LYS A 45 6.75 23.64 -13.68
CA LYS A 45 6.62 24.63 -12.60
C LYS A 45 5.30 24.44 -11.87
N PHE A 46 5.24 24.85 -10.62
CA PHE A 46 4.05 24.69 -9.80
C PHE A 46 3.73 25.97 -9.07
N LEU A 47 2.44 26.24 -8.94
CA LEU A 47 1.94 27.21 -7.97
C LEU A 47 1.88 26.49 -6.61
N VAL A 48 2.55 27.05 -5.61
CA VAL A 48 2.56 26.51 -4.25
C VAL A 48 2.11 27.61 -3.28
N PRO A 49 1.10 27.33 -2.43
CA PRO A 49 0.68 28.26 -1.40
C PRO A 49 1.69 28.30 -0.26
N VAL A 50 2.05 29.52 0.14
CA VAL A 50 2.94 29.76 1.29
C VAL A 50 2.34 30.84 2.19
N ASP A 51 2.74 30.80 3.45
CA ASP A 51 2.39 31.79 4.46
C ASP A 51 3.62 32.52 4.98
N PHE A 52 3.40 33.74 5.43
CA PHE A 52 4.39 34.50 6.15
C PHE A 52 4.74 33.81 7.48
N PRO A 53 6.00 33.85 7.91
CA PRO A 53 6.36 33.37 9.24
C PRO A 53 5.62 34.20 10.30
N LYS A 54 5.29 33.56 11.44
CA LYS A 54 4.53 34.20 12.53
C LYS A 54 5.23 35.44 13.13
N LYS A 55 6.54 35.54 12.95
CA LYS A 55 7.35 36.69 13.36
C LYS A 55 8.18 37.11 12.15
N ILE A 56 7.93 38.32 11.66
CA ILE A 56 8.79 39.02 10.71
C ILE A 56 9.45 40.16 11.48
N ASP A 57 10.72 40.42 11.20
CA ASP A 57 11.41 41.58 11.77
C ASP A 57 10.61 42.87 11.45
N PRO A 58 10.28 43.71 12.45
CA PRO A 58 9.57 44.97 12.24
C PRO A 58 10.18 45.87 11.16
N ALA A 59 11.52 45.91 11.05
CA ALA A 59 12.23 46.70 10.05
C ALA A 59 12.01 46.15 8.63
N VAL A 60 11.97 44.83 8.48
CA VAL A 60 11.65 44.18 7.19
C VAL A 60 10.19 44.44 6.82
N MET A 61 9.27 44.34 7.78
CA MET A 61 7.85 44.66 7.59
C MET A 61 7.62 46.11 7.13
N GLU A 62 8.35 47.07 7.69
CA GLU A 62 8.27 48.48 7.30
C GLU A 62 8.77 48.71 5.86
N LYS A 63 9.92 48.13 5.51
CA LYS A 63 10.45 48.14 4.13
C LYS A 63 9.47 47.51 3.13
N MET A 64 8.85 46.39 3.48
CA MET A 64 7.83 45.73 2.64
C MET A 64 6.59 46.62 2.45
N LYS A 65 6.12 47.31 3.49
CA LYS A 65 5.00 48.27 3.39
C LYS A 65 5.33 49.45 2.48
N ASN A 66 6.57 49.92 2.52
CA ASN A 66 7.06 51.03 1.70
C ASN A 66 7.48 50.61 0.27
N LYS A 67 7.32 49.32 -0.09
CA LYS A 67 7.73 48.74 -1.38
C LYS A 67 9.22 48.88 -1.70
N GLU A 68 10.05 48.94 -0.65
CA GLU A 68 11.50 48.97 -0.80
C GLU A 68 12.05 47.59 -1.20
N ARG A 69 13.16 47.56 -1.93
CA ARG A 69 13.85 46.31 -2.28
C ARG A 69 14.55 45.74 -1.05
N LEU A 70 14.18 44.53 -0.65
CA LEU A 70 14.86 43.77 0.39
C LEU A 70 16.10 43.09 -0.18
N LYS A 71 17.16 42.99 0.63
CA LYS A 71 18.31 42.13 0.32
C LYS A 71 17.92 40.66 0.51
N PRO A 72 18.60 39.70 -0.16
CA PRO A 72 18.30 38.27 -0.02
C PRO A 72 18.29 37.77 1.43
N GLU A 73 19.17 38.30 2.28
CA GLU A 73 19.31 37.92 3.69
C GLU A 73 18.18 38.49 4.56
N GLU A 74 17.52 39.55 4.09
CA GLU A 74 16.38 40.21 4.76
C GLU A 74 15.04 39.57 4.38
N LEU A 75 15.00 38.69 3.38
CA LEU A 75 13.77 38.06 2.93
C LEU A 75 13.24 37.08 3.99
N PRO A 76 11.99 37.22 4.44
CA PRO A 76 11.42 36.27 5.38
C PRO A 76 11.31 34.89 4.73
N ARG A 77 11.77 33.86 5.45
CA ARG A 77 11.60 32.46 5.02
C ARG A 77 10.12 32.10 5.08
N MET A 78 9.49 31.98 3.92
CA MET A 78 8.09 31.62 3.81
C MET A 78 7.85 30.19 4.29
N MET A 79 6.72 29.97 4.93
CA MET A 79 6.30 28.66 5.43
C MET A 79 5.37 27.99 4.42
N PRO A 80 5.61 26.74 4.01
CA PRO A 80 4.72 26.05 3.08
C PRO A 80 3.36 25.78 3.73
N VAL A 81 2.28 25.98 2.98
CA VAL A 81 0.93 25.59 3.40
C VAL A 81 0.71 24.13 3.02
N LEU A 82 0.42 23.28 4.01
CA LEU A 82 0.17 21.85 3.80
C LEU A 82 -1.33 21.56 3.73
N VAL A 83 -1.70 20.57 2.94
CA VAL A 83 -3.08 20.03 2.89
C VAL A 83 -3.16 18.82 3.81
N VAL A 84 -4.24 18.72 4.58
CA VAL A 84 -4.49 17.59 5.48
C VAL A 84 -5.76 16.87 5.01
N ASN A 85 -5.69 15.56 4.83
CA ASN A 85 -6.86 14.75 4.49
C ASN A 85 -7.72 14.45 5.74
N LYS A 86 -8.83 13.72 5.57
CA LYS A 86 -9.74 13.37 6.68
C LYS A 86 -9.08 12.52 7.76
N ASP A 87 -8.08 11.72 7.40
CA ASP A 87 -7.34 10.83 8.30
C ASP A 87 -6.18 11.55 9.01
N GLY A 88 -6.06 12.88 8.87
CA GLY A 88 -4.98 13.66 9.47
C GLY A 88 -3.64 13.58 8.73
N VAL A 89 -3.59 12.92 7.57
CA VAL A 89 -2.39 12.78 6.75
C VAL A 89 -2.09 14.08 6.00
N ARG A 90 -0.84 14.54 6.10
CA ARG A 90 -0.37 15.79 5.49
C ARG A 90 0.26 15.56 4.12
N PHE A 91 0.00 16.47 3.19
CA PHE A 91 0.58 16.49 1.85
C PHE A 91 1.04 17.91 1.49
N ALA A 92 2.12 18.01 0.71
CA ALA A 92 2.51 19.26 0.08
C ALA A 92 1.64 19.47 -1.17
N PRO A 93 0.81 20.53 -1.24
CA PRO A 93 0.01 20.81 -2.43
C PRO A 93 0.86 21.43 -3.53
N ALA A 94 0.62 21.01 -4.77
CA ALA A 94 1.23 21.61 -5.95
C ALA A 94 0.16 21.76 -7.03
N PHE A 95 0.04 22.95 -7.62
CA PHE A 95 -0.97 23.23 -8.64
C PHE A 95 -0.28 23.48 -9.99
N THR A 96 -0.74 22.79 -11.04
CA THR A 96 -0.16 22.90 -12.39
C THR A 96 -0.65 24.14 -13.13
N ALA A 97 -1.74 24.75 -12.68
CA ALA A 97 -2.33 25.94 -13.28
C ALA A 97 -3.21 26.67 -12.26
N LYS A 98 -3.56 27.92 -12.56
CA LYS A 98 -4.39 28.77 -11.70
C LYS A 98 -5.80 28.20 -11.54
N GLU A 99 -6.32 27.55 -12.56
CA GLU A 99 -7.66 26.94 -12.63
C GLU A 99 -7.81 25.80 -11.61
N HIS A 100 -6.71 25.17 -11.20
CA HIS A 100 -6.71 24.12 -10.19
C HIS A 100 -6.70 24.67 -8.76
N LEU A 101 -6.51 25.98 -8.56
CA LEU A 101 -6.62 26.61 -7.26
C LEU A 101 -8.08 26.62 -6.78
N PRO A 102 -8.36 26.36 -5.50
CA PRO A 102 -9.72 26.42 -4.99
C PRO A 102 -10.27 27.84 -5.09
N GLU A 103 -11.45 28.03 -5.69
CA GLU A 103 -12.06 29.36 -5.92
C GLU A 103 -12.11 30.25 -4.66
N ASN A 104 -12.35 29.65 -3.49
CA ASN A 104 -12.47 30.33 -2.21
C ASN A 104 -11.29 30.07 -1.25
N HIS A 105 -10.07 29.90 -1.77
CA HIS A 105 -8.90 29.61 -0.94
C HIS A 105 -8.49 30.78 -0.03
N LYS A 106 -7.94 30.45 1.15
CA LYS A 106 -7.41 31.41 2.13
C LYS A 106 -5.91 31.69 2.00
N TYR A 107 -5.22 31.09 1.02
CA TYR A 107 -3.79 31.30 0.82
C TYR A 107 -3.44 32.79 0.69
N ASN A 108 -2.44 33.23 1.47
CA ASN A 108 -1.99 34.61 1.53
C ASN A 108 -1.01 34.92 0.39
N VAL A 109 -0.11 33.98 0.10
CA VAL A 109 0.87 34.08 -0.97
C VAL A 109 0.85 32.80 -1.79
N ILE A 110 0.96 32.96 -3.11
CA ILE A 110 1.17 31.86 -4.04
C ILE A 110 2.49 32.13 -4.73
N MET A 111 3.38 31.15 -4.71
CA MET A 111 4.69 31.22 -5.34
C MET A 111 4.76 30.27 -6.51
N THR A 112 5.44 30.71 -7.57
CA THR A 112 5.81 29.85 -8.69
C THR A 112 7.18 29.26 -8.41
N VAL A 113 7.26 27.94 -8.36
CA VAL A 113 8.46 27.19 -8.02
C VAL A 113 8.69 26.06 -9.02
N ASP A 114 9.92 25.58 -9.14
CA ASP A 114 10.21 24.35 -9.87
C ASP A 114 9.84 23.11 -9.04
N PHE A 115 9.84 21.95 -9.70
CA PHE A 115 9.55 20.69 -9.02
C PHE A 115 10.54 20.36 -7.89
N VAL A 116 11.81 20.79 -8.00
CA VAL A 116 12.83 20.53 -6.98
C VAL A 116 12.47 21.19 -5.65
N ALA A 117 11.98 22.42 -5.68
CA ALA A 117 11.51 23.12 -4.50
C ALA A 117 10.28 22.42 -3.86
N VAL A 118 9.34 21.91 -4.68
CA VAL A 118 8.19 21.14 -4.17
C VAL A 118 8.66 19.86 -3.48
N LEU A 119 9.63 19.16 -4.07
CA LEU A 119 10.21 17.94 -3.52
C LEU A 119 10.92 18.19 -2.18
N GLN A 120 11.66 19.30 -2.06
CA GLN A 120 12.29 19.71 -0.81
C GLN A 120 11.29 19.91 0.32
N VAL A 121 10.14 20.54 0.04
CA VAL A 121 9.06 20.72 1.03
C VAL A 121 8.47 19.38 1.45
N ALA A 122 8.25 18.47 0.49
CA ALA A 122 7.69 17.15 0.75
C ALA A 122 8.63 16.22 1.56
N ASN A 123 9.94 16.42 1.46
CA ASN A 123 10.95 15.62 2.17
C ASN A 123 11.50 16.30 3.42
N ALA A 124 11.05 17.51 3.74
CA ALA A 124 11.47 18.23 4.94
C ALA A 124 10.95 17.51 6.21
N LYS A 125 11.83 17.25 7.17
CA LYS A 125 11.48 16.48 8.38
C LYS A 125 10.41 17.17 9.24
N ASP A 126 10.36 18.48 9.22
CA ASP A 126 9.46 19.33 9.99
C ASP A 126 8.05 19.46 9.38
N THR A 127 7.86 19.10 8.11
CA THR A 127 6.53 19.13 7.46
C THR A 127 5.70 17.88 7.75
N ASN A 128 6.35 16.74 8.03
CA ASN A 128 5.73 15.44 8.28
C ASN A 128 4.71 15.04 7.19
N THR A 129 5.05 15.29 5.93
CA THR A 129 4.22 14.98 4.77
C THR A 129 4.37 13.52 4.32
N ARG A 130 3.29 12.93 3.81
CA ARG A 130 3.28 11.59 3.19
C ARG A 130 3.43 11.63 1.67
N GLY A 131 3.57 12.79 1.07
CA GLY A 131 3.71 12.94 -0.37
C GLY A 131 3.41 14.35 -0.87
N ILE A 132 3.41 14.49 -2.20
CA ILE A 132 2.91 15.68 -2.91
C ILE A 132 1.52 15.36 -3.43
N LEU A 133 0.57 16.30 -3.25
CA LEU A 133 -0.76 16.21 -3.83
C LEU A 133 -0.86 17.22 -4.98
N ILE A 134 -0.87 16.71 -6.21
CA ILE A 134 -1.01 17.50 -7.43
C ILE A 134 -2.49 17.78 -7.68
N ASN A 135 -2.81 19.06 -7.90
CA ASN A 135 -4.14 19.58 -8.15
C ASN A 135 -5.22 19.03 -7.17
N PRO A 136 -5.11 19.33 -5.86
CA PRO A 136 -6.03 18.83 -4.83
C PRO A 136 -7.53 19.07 -5.10
N GLY A 137 -7.86 20.12 -5.86
CA GLY A 137 -9.25 20.49 -6.17
C GLY A 137 -9.86 19.71 -7.34
N SER A 138 -9.03 19.22 -8.26
CA SER A 138 -9.46 18.61 -9.53
C SER A 138 -8.91 17.18 -9.65
N THR A 139 -7.71 17.02 -10.20
CA THR A 139 -7.10 15.72 -10.55
C THR A 139 -6.77 14.85 -9.34
N LYS A 140 -6.35 15.46 -8.22
CA LYS A 140 -6.02 14.77 -6.96
C LYS A 140 -4.97 13.64 -7.11
N LEU A 141 -3.97 13.84 -7.95
CA LEU A 141 -2.88 12.86 -8.10
C LEU A 141 -1.96 12.92 -6.88
N ILE A 142 -1.71 11.76 -6.26
CA ILE A 142 -0.79 11.65 -5.13
C ILE A 142 0.55 11.10 -5.60
N LEU A 143 1.62 11.88 -5.42
CA LEU A 143 2.98 11.40 -5.52
C LEU A 143 3.39 10.83 -4.16
N ASN A 144 3.31 9.51 -4.05
CA ASN A 144 3.65 8.76 -2.84
C ASN A 144 5.17 8.75 -2.59
N PRO A 145 5.63 8.30 -1.40
CA PRO A 145 7.05 8.33 -1.06
C PRO A 145 7.95 7.53 -2.02
N LYS A 146 7.44 6.45 -2.62
CA LYS A 146 8.22 5.67 -3.61
C LYS A 146 8.53 6.50 -4.85
N LEU A 147 7.52 7.20 -5.38
CA LEU A 147 7.69 8.09 -6.53
C LEU A 147 8.59 9.29 -6.19
N LEU A 148 8.50 9.85 -4.98
CA LEU A 148 9.37 10.93 -4.54
C LEU A 148 10.85 10.51 -4.50
N THR A 149 11.15 9.33 -3.95
CA THR A 149 12.52 8.79 -3.93
C THR A 149 13.07 8.60 -5.35
N LEU A 150 12.24 8.10 -6.26
CA LEU A 150 12.63 7.96 -7.67
C LEU A 150 12.94 9.34 -8.28
N MET A 151 12.05 10.32 -8.06
CA MET A 151 12.22 11.66 -8.59
C MET A 151 13.45 12.37 -8.01
N GLU A 152 13.79 12.15 -6.73
CA GLU A 152 15.03 12.68 -6.16
C GLU A 152 16.27 12.21 -6.95
N LYS A 153 16.30 10.93 -7.35
CA LYS A 153 17.42 10.38 -8.12
C LYS A 153 17.49 11.01 -9.51
N VAL A 154 16.35 11.19 -10.15
CA VAL A 154 16.24 11.84 -11.47
C VAL A 154 16.66 13.32 -11.42
N VAL A 155 16.30 14.01 -10.34
CA VAL A 155 16.73 15.40 -10.08
C VAL A 155 18.23 15.47 -9.81
N LYS A 156 18.81 14.48 -9.11
CA LYS A 156 20.26 14.36 -8.85
C LYS A 156 21.09 13.93 -10.07
N GLY A 157 20.47 13.78 -11.25
CA GLY A 157 21.16 13.56 -12.52
C GLY A 157 21.12 12.12 -13.03
N MET A 158 20.42 11.21 -12.36
CA MET A 158 20.17 9.85 -12.88
C MET A 158 19.16 9.90 -14.04
N SER A 159 19.32 9.03 -15.04
CA SER A 159 18.29 8.88 -16.08
C SER A 159 17.01 8.31 -15.47
N VAL A 160 15.86 8.59 -16.09
CA VAL A 160 14.57 8.07 -15.59
C VAL A 160 14.54 6.54 -15.68
N GLU A 161 15.13 6.00 -16.73
CA GLU A 161 15.25 4.57 -16.99
C GLU A 161 16.17 3.89 -15.99
N ASP A 162 17.29 4.50 -15.61
CA ASP A 162 18.18 3.95 -14.57
C ASP A 162 17.58 4.11 -13.18
N ALA A 163 16.89 5.22 -12.90
CA ALA A 163 16.17 5.41 -11.66
C ALA A 163 15.00 4.43 -11.52
N LEU A 164 14.30 4.10 -12.60
CA LEU A 164 13.28 3.06 -12.66
C LEU A 164 13.88 1.66 -12.62
N LYS A 165 15.06 1.42 -13.20
CA LYS A 165 15.77 0.16 -13.02
C LYS A 165 16.27 0.00 -11.61
N GLU A 166 16.67 1.06 -10.92
CA GLU A 166 17.13 0.99 -9.53
C GLU A 166 15.97 1.01 -8.54
N ALA A 167 14.84 1.67 -8.86
CA ALA A 167 13.61 1.60 -8.08
C ALA A 167 12.83 0.31 -8.36
N GLY A 168 12.86 -0.16 -9.60
CA GLY A 168 12.37 -1.46 -10.03
C GLY A 168 13.30 -2.60 -9.60
N ALA A 169 14.61 -2.35 -9.49
CA ALA A 169 15.55 -3.17 -8.73
C ALA A 169 15.53 -2.83 -7.25
N ALA A 170 14.77 -1.86 -6.75
CA ALA A 170 14.40 -1.78 -5.34
C ALA A 170 13.15 -2.66 -5.11
N GLU A 171 12.24 -2.72 -6.10
CA GLU A 171 11.10 -3.65 -6.14
C GLU A 171 11.48 -5.08 -6.59
N SER A 172 12.70 -5.28 -7.14
CA SER A 172 13.29 -6.59 -7.45
C SER A 172 14.66 -6.82 -6.79
N GLY A 173 15.08 -5.97 -5.83
CA GLY A 173 16.44 -6.03 -5.27
C GLY A 173 16.93 -4.87 -4.37
N GLU A 174 16.06 -4.19 -3.60
CA GLU A 174 16.22 -4.34 -2.17
C GLU A 174 15.14 -5.38 -1.78
N LYS A 175 15.31 -6.65 -2.17
CA LYS A 175 16.15 -7.50 -1.33
C LYS A 175 17.10 -6.65 -0.48
N LYS A 176 16.58 -6.10 0.63
CA LYS A 176 17.18 -6.58 1.87
C LYS A 176 17.32 -8.07 1.59
N GLU A 177 18.54 -8.55 1.39
CA GLU A 177 18.86 -9.67 2.23
C GLU A 177 18.50 -9.17 3.66
N ILE A 178 17.21 -9.28 4.03
CA ILE A 178 16.90 -10.09 5.15
C ILE A 178 17.64 -11.32 4.69
N ARG A 179 18.85 -11.52 5.23
CA ARG A 179 19.38 -12.86 5.36
C ARG A 179 18.34 -13.53 6.22
N MET A 180 17.22 -13.82 5.58
CA MET A 180 16.10 -14.49 6.13
C MET A 180 16.70 -15.86 6.12
N THR A 181 17.09 -16.30 7.31
CA THR A 181 17.72 -17.60 7.44
C THR A 181 16.80 -18.61 6.75
N PRO A 182 17.31 -19.73 6.20
CA PRO A 182 16.45 -20.72 5.54
C PRO A 182 15.19 -21.08 6.35
N GLU A 183 15.25 -21.01 7.68
CA GLU A 183 14.13 -21.19 8.59
C GLU A 183 13.09 -20.06 8.50
N GLN A 184 13.54 -18.79 8.57
CA GLN A 184 12.65 -17.64 8.38
C GLN A 184 12.08 -17.61 6.94
N PHE A 185 12.89 -18.04 5.98
CA PHE A 185 12.56 -18.67 4.70
C PHE A 185 11.14 -19.23 4.62
N HIS A 186 11.09 -20.41 5.23
CA HIS A 186 9.94 -21.29 5.26
C HIS A 186 8.79 -20.65 6.02
N VAL A 187 9.03 -20.05 7.18
CA VAL A 187 7.97 -19.38 7.98
C VAL A 187 7.23 -18.31 7.17
N PHE A 188 7.94 -17.51 6.38
CA PHE A 188 7.32 -16.51 5.51
C PHE A 188 6.47 -17.13 4.40
N ILE A 189 6.98 -18.17 3.73
CA ILE A 189 6.22 -18.86 2.68
C ILE A 189 4.96 -19.48 3.27
N ARG A 190 5.09 -20.18 4.41
CA ARG A 190 3.96 -20.78 5.14
C ARG A 190 2.85 -19.76 5.36
N ARG A 191 3.17 -18.62 5.99
CA ARG A 191 2.17 -17.58 6.25
C ARG A 191 1.49 -17.09 4.98
N ASN A 192 2.26 -16.84 3.91
CA ASN A 192 1.69 -16.38 2.63
C ASN A 192 0.78 -17.43 1.97
N VAL A 193 1.07 -18.72 2.13
CA VAL A 193 0.19 -19.76 1.62
C VAL A 193 -1.08 -19.84 2.45
N GLU A 194 -0.93 -19.90 3.78
CA GLU A 194 -2.00 -20.21 4.74
C GLU A 194 -3.05 -19.12 4.83
N VAL A 195 -2.66 -17.83 4.91
CA VAL A 195 -3.63 -16.73 5.00
C VAL A 195 -3.74 -15.91 3.72
N GLY A 196 -2.97 -16.26 2.68
CA GLY A 196 -2.93 -15.54 1.41
C GLY A 196 -3.40 -16.38 0.23
N LEU A 197 -2.62 -17.38 -0.17
CA LEU A 197 -2.85 -18.10 -1.42
C LEU A 197 -3.99 -19.13 -1.32
N LEU A 198 -4.02 -19.96 -0.27
CA LEU A 198 -5.09 -20.94 -0.04
C LEU A 198 -6.48 -20.29 0.03
N PRO A 199 -6.74 -19.27 0.88
CA PRO A 199 -8.06 -18.63 0.93
C PRO A 199 -8.42 -17.95 -0.39
N LYS A 200 -7.44 -17.34 -1.06
CA LYS A 200 -7.67 -16.73 -2.37
C LYS A 200 -8.15 -17.76 -3.40
N LEU A 201 -7.51 -18.93 -3.47
CA LEU A 201 -7.93 -20.00 -4.37
C LEU A 201 -9.32 -20.52 -3.97
N ALA A 202 -9.58 -20.69 -2.68
CA ALA A 202 -10.87 -21.13 -2.18
C ALA A 202 -12.02 -20.17 -2.55
N PHE A 203 -11.83 -18.86 -2.41
CA PHE A 203 -12.86 -17.88 -2.77
C PHE A 203 -13.05 -17.68 -4.28
N GLN A 204 -11.98 -17.84 -5.07
CA GLN A 204 -12.03 -17.64 -6.51
C GLN A 204 -12.56 -18.86 -7.27
N GLU A 205 -12.13 -20.06 -6.86
CA GLU A 205 -12.48 -21.31 -7.53
C GLU A 205 -13.64 -22.06 -6.84
N LYS A 206 -13.96 -21.73 -5.59
CA LYS A 206 -15.12 -22.23 -4.82
C LYS A 206 -15.24 -23.76 -4.87
N GLY A 207 -16.39 -24.32 -5.24
CA GLY A 207 -16.59 -25.78 -5.36
C GLY A 207 -15.51 -26.49 -6.19
N LYS A 208 -14.98 -25.86 -7.25
CA LYS A 208 -13.88 -26.46 -8.05
C LYS A 208 -12.60 -26.63 -7.24
N PHE A 209 -12.35 -25.74 -6.28
CA PHE A 209 -11.21 -25.89 -5.38
C PHE A 209 -11.41 -27.06 -4.42
N MET A 210 -12.63 -27.22 -3.90
CA MET A 210 -12.99 -28.33 -3.01
C MET A 210 -12.87 -29.66 -3.74
N GLU A 211 -13.36 -29.75 -4.98
CA GLU A 211 -13.19 -30.93 -5.83
C GLU A 211 -11.70 -31.27 -6.07
N ARG A 212 -10.87 -30.24 -6.32
CA ARG A 212 -9.42 -30.43 -6.50
C ARG A 212 -8.76 -30.95 -5.22
N ILE A 213 -9.09 -30.37 -4.06
CA ILE A 213 -8.55 -30.83 -2.78
C ILE A 213 -9.03 -32.25 -2.48
N SER A 214 -10.31 -32.56 -2.69
CA SER A 214 -10.82 -33.90 -2.40
C SER A 214 -10.19 -34.98 -3.30
N LYS A 215 -9.94 -34.64 -4.57
CA LYS A 215 -9.34 -35.57 -5.54
C LYS A 215 -7.84 -35.80 -5.33
N ASP A 216 -7.09 -34.71 -5.25
CA ASP A 216 -5.62 -34.74 -5.22
C ASP A 216 -5.07 -34.64 -3.79
N ARG A 217 -5.94 -34.50 -2.78
CA ARG A 217 -5.67 -34.53 -1.34
C ARG A 217 -4.40 -33.77 -0.92
N GLU A 218 -3.52 -34.42 -0.15
CA GLU A 218 -2.30 -33.83 0.41
C GLU A 218 -1.39 -33.28 -0.70
N LEU A 219 -1.36 -33.94 -1.86
CA LEU A 219 -0.59 -33.52 -3.03
C LEU A 219 -1.07 -32.18 -3.60
N ALA A 220 -2.38 -31.88 -3.59
CA ALA A 220 -2.90 -30.59 -4.02
C ALA A 220 -2.37 -29.44 -3.13
N VAL A 221 -2.45 -29.60 -1.81
CA VAL A 221 -1.99 -28.58 -0.86
C VAL A 221 -0.47 -28.42 -0.94
N MET A 222 0.28 -29.53 -0.98
CA MET A 222 1.73 -29.52 -1.11
C MET A 222 2.18 -28.78 -2.39
N ASN A 223 1.51 -29.00 -3.53
CA ASN A 223 1.84 -28.31 -4.78
C ASN A 223 1.60 -26.79 -4.71
N ILE A 224 0.60 -26.34 -3.94
CA ILE A 224 0.38 -24.91 -3.68
C ILE A 224 1.56 -24.33 -2.91
N TYR A 225 2.04 -25.01 -1.86
CA TYR A 225 3.26 -24.59 -1.15
C TYR A 225 4.47 -24.57 -2.09
N LYS A 226 4.70 -25.66 -2.83
CA LYS A 226 5.85 -25.82 -3.74
C LYS A 226 5.90 -24.72 -4.80
N SER A 227 4.75 -24.23 -5.27
CA SER A 227 4.66 -23.15 -6.27
C SER A 227 5.37 -21.85 -5.85
N LEU A 228 5.49 -21.59 -4.54
CA LEU A 228 6.13 -20.39 -4.00
C LEU A 228 7.63 -20.55 -3.71
N TYR A 229 8.16 -21.77 -3.71
CA TYR A 229 9.57 -22.03 -3.40
C TYR A 229 10.52 -21.74 -4.56
N LYS A 230 10.04 -21.89 -5.82
CA LYS A 230 10.81 -21.67 -7.06
C LYS A 230 12.24 -22.25 -6.92
N ASP A 231 13.26 -21.39 -6.97
CA ASP A 231 14.69 -21.74 -6.84
C ASP A 231 15.36 -21.12 -5.59
N GLN A 232 14.58 -20.52 -4.67
CA GLN A 232 15.15 -19.71 -3.59
C GLN A 232 15.59 -20.54 -2.38
N ALA A 233 14.95 -21.69 -2.15
CA ALA A 233 15.33 -22.63 -1.09
C ALA A 233 14.85 -24.05 -1.46
N PRO A 234 15.50 -25.09 -0.93
CA PRO A 234 14.98 -26.44 -1.04
C PRO A 234 13.59 -26.52 -0.41
N PHE A 235 12.67 -27.19 -1.10
CA PHE A 235 11.33 -27.46 -0.59
C PHE A 235 11.40 -28.52 0.52
N PRO A 236 10.98 -28.22 1.77
CA PRO A 236 11.25 -29.08 2.92
C PRO A 236 10.11 -30.06 3.25
N TYR A 237 9.00 -30.01 2.49
CA TYR A 237 7.78 -30.75 2.78
C TYR A 237 7.58 -31.94 1.86
N THR A 238 6.90 -32.97 2.38
CA THR A 238 6.39 -34.14 1.65
C THR A 238 4.88 -34.25 1.86
N GLU A 239 4.20 -35.14 1.12
CA GLU A 239 2.75 -35.35 1.27
C GLU A 239 2.38 -35.73 2.72
N ASP A 240 3.18 -36.58 3.37
CA ASP A 240 2.99 -37.00 4.78
C ASP A 240 3.05 -35.86 5.80
N ASP A 241 3.52 -34.66 5.42
CA ASP A 241 3.52 -33.49 6.31
C ASP A 241 2.15 -32.77 6.32
N PHE A 242 1.20 -33.19 5.49
CA PHE A 242 -0.14 -32.63 5.42
C PHE A 242 -1.17 -33.71 5.77
N ASP A 243 -2.31 -33.29 6.32
CA ASP A 243 -3.43 -34.17 6.59
C ASP A 243 -4.71 -33.52 6.06
N ILE A 244 -5.52 -34.26 5.30
CA ILE A 244 -6.77 -33.74 4.76
C ILE A 244 -7.94 -34.61 5.21
N MET A 245 -8.91 -33.97 5.83
CA MET A 245 -10.14 -34.60 6.28
C MET A 245 -11.34 -33.85 5.69
N ASP A 246 -12.02 -34.49 4.75
CA ASP A 246 -13.27 -34.00 4.17
C ASP A 246 -14.46 -34.59 4.93
N LEU A 247 -15.38 -33.74 5.36
CA LEU A 247 -16.59 -34.12 6.06
C LEU A 247 -17.81 -33.47 5.40
N GLU A 248 -18.70 -34.30 4.89
CA GLU A 248 -20.03 -33.88 4.45
C GLU A 248 -20.98 -33.93 5.65
N ILE A 249 -21.32 -32.77 6.21
CA ILE A 249 -22.16 -32.68 7.41
C ILE A 249 -23.64 -32.70 7.04
N SER A 250 -23.99 -32.00 5.96
CA SER A 250 -25.35 -31.96 5.41
C SER A 250 -25.33 -31.52 3.93
N ASP A 251 -26.49 -31.55 3.28
CA ASP A 251 -26.67 -31.08 1.89
C ASP A 251 -26.31 -29.59 1.69
N THR A 252 -26.17 -28.82 2.77
CA THR A 252 -25.83 -27.39 2.77
C THR A 252 -24.49 -27.09 3.43
N LEU A 253 -23.78 -28.09 3.96
CA LEU A 253 -22.56 -27.87 4.73
C LEU A 253 -21.55 -29.00 4.54
N SER A 254 -20.44 -28.66 3.91
CA SER A 254 -19.24 -29.50 3.80
C SER A 254 -18.07 -28.77 4.44
N VAL A 255 -17.23 -29.50 5.18
CA VAL A 255 -16.05 -28.96 5.85
C VAL A 255 -14.84 -29.79 5.46
N THR A 256 -13.84 -29.15 4.88
CA THR A 256 -12.51 -29.74 4.66
C THR A 256 -11.55 -29.16 5.68
N ALA A 257 -11.10 -30.00 6.61
CA ALA A 257 -10.02 -29.69 7.53
C ALA A 257 -8.67 -30.07 6.91
N ILE A 258 -7.72 -29.14 6.94
CA ILE A 258 -6.37 -29.33 6.43
C ILE A 258 -5.40 -29.13 7.59
N GLY A 259 -4.80 -30.23 8.05
CA GLY A 259 -3.63 -30.23 8.90
C GLY A 259 -2.41 -29.78 8.11
N LEU A 260 -1.73 -28.76 8.62
CA LEU A 260 -0.56 -28.18 7.97
C LEU A 260 0.73 -28.69 8.63
N PRO A 261 1.89 -28.62 7.95
CA PRO A 261 3.13 -29.21 8.43
C PRO A 261 3.52 -28.77 9.84
N GLU A 262 4.07 -29.67 10.66
CA GLU A 262 4.71 -29.27 11.92
C GLU A 262 6.09 -28.64 11.68
N LYS A 263 6.75 -28.99 10.58
CA LYS A 263 8.03 -28.41 10.17
C LYS A 263 7.89 -26.90 9.92
N ASN A 264 8.80 -26.12 10.50
CA ASN A 264 8.80 -24.65 10.45
C ASN A 264 7.53 -24.01 11.04
N LEU A 265 6.84 -24.71 11.95
CA LEU A 265 5.73 -24.15 12.71
C LEU A 265 6.26 -23.22 13.81
N ALA A 266 5.86 -21.95 13.76
CA ALA A 266 6.28 -20.89 14.68
C ALA A 266 5.05 -20.12 15.18
N PRO A 267 5.15 -19.36 16.29
CA PRO A 267 4.07 -18.48 16.72
C PRO A 267 3.66 -17.53 15.58
N GLY A 268 2.37 -17.46 15.27
CA GLY A 268 1.85 -16.71 14.12
C GLY A 268 1.57 -17.54 12.85
N ILE A 269 1.93 -18.82 12.84
CA ILE A 269 1.72 -19.75 11.71
C ILE A 269 0.54 -20.68 12.00
N CYS A 270 -0.22 -21.01 10.97
CA CYS A 270 -1.40 -21.85 11.11
C CYS A 270 -1.00 -23.31 11.32
N GLN A 271 -1.57 -23.94 12.34
CA GLN A 271 -1.46 -25.39 12.54
C GLN A 271 -2.44 -26.15 11.65
N SER A 272 -3.63 -25.57 11.45
CA SER A 272 -4.69 -26.13 10.64
C SER A 272 -5.53 -25.04 10.03
N VAL A 273 -6.15 -25.36 8.89
CA VAL A 273 -7.09 -24.48 8.19
C VAL A 273 -8.34 -25.27 7.84
N TYR A 274 -9.48 -24.58 7.81
CA TYR A 274 -10.79 -25.18 7.61
C TYR A 274 -11.51 -24.43 6.51
N LEU A 275 -11.87 -25.18 5.47
CA LEU A 275 -12.67 -24.73 4.35
C LEU A 275 -14.10 -25.16 4.60
N VAL A 276 -14.98 -24.20 4.82
CA VAL A 276 -16.39 -24.44 5.02
C VAL A 276 -17.09 -24.06 3.73
N TRP A 277 -17.75 -25.01 3.08
CA TRP A 277 -18.40 -24.81 1.79
C TRP A 277 -19.86 -25.21 1.86
N ASN A 278 -20.73 -24.37 1.30
CA ASN A 278 -22.13 -24.69 1.08
C ASN A 278 -22.32 -25.17 -0.37
N PRO A 279 -22.61 -26.46 -0.61
CA PRO A 279 -22.78 -26.99 -1.97
C PRO A 279 -23.95 -26.39 -2.75
N GLN A 280 -24.95 -25.81 -2.06
CA GLN A 280 -26.13 -25.24 -2.71
C GLN A 280 -25.93 -23.77 -3.13
N THR A 281 -25.25 -22.97 -2.31
CA THR A 281 -25.01 -21.54 -2.58
C THR A 281 -23.65 -21.29 -3.24
N ASP A 282 -22.76 -22.29 -3.23
CA ASP A 282 -21.37 -22.18 -3.65
C ASP A 282 -20.61 -21.08 -2.87
N GLU A 283 -21.00 -20.87 -1.62
CA GLU A 283 -20.34 -19.96 -0.69
C GLU A 283 -19.26 -20.71 0.09
N VAL A 284 -18.13 -20.04 0.31
CA VAL A 284 -16.99 -20.57 1.04
C VAL A 284 -16.65 -19.63 2.17
N GLN A 285 -16.38 -20.20 3.34
CA GLN A 285 -15.76 -19.51 4.47
C GLN A 285 -14.42 -20.19 4.79
N TYR A 286 -13.46 -19.39 5.27
CA TYR A 286 -12.10 -19.82 5.51
C TYR A 286 -11.71 -19.50 6.95
N TYR A 287 -11.43 -20.55 7.73
CA TYR A 287 -11.00 -20.43 9.12
C TYR A 287 -9.62 -21.02 9.31
N THR A 288 -8.91 -20.50 10.33
CA THR A 288 -7.55 -20.92 10.65
C THR A 288 -7.39 -21.09 12.13
N ILE A 289 -6.58 -22.07 12.55
CA ILE A 289 -6.08 -22.13 13.92
C ILE A 289 -4.60 -21.75 13.90
N GLU A 290 -4.29 -20.61 14.52
CA GLU A 290 -2.95 -20.05 14.59
C GLU A 290 -2.25 -20.51 15.87
N LYS A 291 -1.03 -21.04 15.71
CA LYS A 291 -0.20 -21.41 16.85
C LYS A 291 0.28 -20.16 17.57
N THR A 292 0.11 -20.11 18.88
CA THR A 292 0.77 -19.11 19.72
C THR A 292 1.95 -19.72 20.49
N LYS A 293 2.53 -18.98 21.44
CA LYS A 293 3.64 -19.51 22.26
C LYS A 293 3.16 -20.62 23.20
N ASP A 294 1.92 -20.52 23.66
CA ASP A 294 1.28 -21.45 24.57
C ASP A 294 0.16 -22.16 23.81
N ALA A 295 0.20 -23.51 23.78
CA ALA A 295 -0.74 -24.29 22.98
C ALA A 295 -2.20 -24.09 23.40
N ASP A 296 -2.44 -23.80 24.68
CA ASP A 296 -3.75 -23.52 25.26
C ASP A 296 -4.29 -22.13 24.85
N ASP A 297 -3.45 -21.27 24.27
CA ASP A 297 -3.79 -19.89 23.86
C ASP A 297 -3.83 -19.71 22.34
N ASN A 298 -3.85 -20.81 21.57
CA ASN A 298 -4.01 -20.79 20.12
C ASN A 298 -5.21 -19.92 19.70
N LYS A 299 -5.13 -19.28 18.54
CA LYS A 299 -6.16 -18.31 18.09
C LYS A 299 -6.95 -18.85 16.92
N LEU A 300 -8.27 -18.63 16.97
CA LEU A 300 -9.15 -18.83 15.84
C LEU A 300 -9.15 -17.55 14.99
N GLY A 301 -8.78 -17.71 13.73
CA GLY A 301 -8.80 -16.65 12.73
C GLY A 301 -9.75 -16.98 11.58
N CYS A 302 -10.09 -15.95 10.81
CA CYS A 302 -10.77 -16.10 9.54
C CYS A 302 -10.15 -15.18 8.47
N VAL A 303 -10.34 -15.55 7.21
CA VAL A 303 -10.03 -14.68 6.08
C VAL A 303 -11.34 -14.28 5.43
N THR A 304 -11.60 -12.98 5.30
CA THR A 304 -12.82 -12.48 4.65
C THR A 304 -12.72 -12.59 3.13
N LEU A 305 -13.86 -12.49 2.43
CA LEU A 305 -13.90 -12.45 0.95
C LEU A 305 -13.05 -11.32 0.34
N GLU A 306 -12.81 -10.25 1.09
CA GLU A 306 -11.94 -9.13 0.69
C GLU A 306 -10.44 -9.46 0.83
N GLY A 307 -10.10 -10.64 1.35
CA GLY A 307 -8.73 -11.09 1.59
C GLY A 307 -8.12 -10.54 2.89
N LYS A 308 -8.94 -10.03 3.82
CA LYS A 308 -8.48 -9.53 5.11
C LYS A 308 -8.44 -10.66 6.14
N TYR A 309 -7.31 -10.82 6.82
CA TYR A 309 -7.17 -11.75 7.95
C TYR A 309 -7.59 -11.08 9.26
N GLU A 310 -8.42 -11.77 10.04
CA GLU A 310 -8.92 -11.29 11.33
C GLU A 310 -8.85 -12.42 12.37
N ILE A 311 -8.46 -12.10 13.61
CA ILE A 311 -8.58 -13.01 14.75
C ILE A 311 -9.97 -12.83 15.33
N ILE A 312 -10.74 -13.91 15.39
CA ILE A 312 -12.15 -13.90 15.80
C ILE A 312 -12.37 -14.51 17.19
N GLY A 313 -11.36 -15.15 17.77
CA GLY A 313 -11.44 -15.65 19.14
C GLY A 313 -10.28 -16.57 19.52
N ASP A 314 -10.47 -17.27 20.64
CA ASP A 314 -9.61 -18.36 21.06
C ASP A 314 -9.93 -19.62 20.26
N ALA A 315 -8.90 -20.41 19.97
CA ALA A 315 -9.06 -21.70 19.31
C ALA A 315 -9.89 -22.64 20.20
N PRO A 316 -10.73 -23.51 19.62
CA PRO A 316 -11.33 -24.60 20.37
C PRO A 316 -10.25 -25.50 20.97
N ALA A 317 -10.62 -26.29 21.99
CA ALA A 317 -9.68 -27.20 22.65
C ALA A 317 -8.99 -28.13 21.64
N HIS A 318 -7.71 -28.41 21.88
CA HIS A 318 -6.90 -29.24 20.99
C HIS A 318 -7.55 -30.61 20.74
N GLY A 319 -7.69 -30.99 19.47
CA GLY A 319 -8.38 -32.21 19.04
C GLY A 319 -9.91 -32.07 18.94
N SER A 320 -10.48 -30.89 19.23
CA SER A 320 -11.91 -30.57 19.09
C SER A 320 -12.16 -29.38 18.15
N GLU A 321 -11.16 -28.96 17.39
CA GLU A 321 -11.18 -27.76 16.55
C GLU A 321 -12.27 -27.84 15.48
N LEU A 322 -12.40 -28.99 14.82
CA LEU A 322 -13.44 -29.22 13.82
C LEU A 322 -14.85 -29.06 14.43
N TYR A 323 -15.11 -29.72 15.57
CA TYR A 323 -16.39 -29.62 16.26
C TYR A 323 -16.68 -28.18 16.71
N GLY A 324 -15.69 -27.47 17.25
CA GLY A 324 -15.87 -26.07 17.66
C GLY A 324 -16.19 -25.13 16.49
N ILE A 325 -15.62 -25.38 15.30
CA ILE A 325 -15.95 -24.61 14.09
C ILE A 325 -17.37 -24.93 13.62
N ILE A 326 -17.78 -26.20 13.65
CA ILE A 326 -19.14 -26.61 13.28
C ILE A 326 -20.17 -25.98 14.23
N GLU A 327 -19.96 -26.07 15.55
CA GLU A 327 -20.84 -25.45 16.56
C GLU A 327 -20.96 -23.93 16.36
N MET A 328 -19.85 -23.26 16.03
CA MET A 328 -19.85 -21.83 15.74
C MET A 328 -20.71 -21.49 14.52
N LEU A 329 -20.68 -22.32 13.47
CA LEU A 329 -21.49 -22.13 12.26
C LEU A 329 -22.98 -22.39 12.55
N GLU A 330 -23.28 -23.40 13.34
CA GLU A 330 -24.65 -23.70 13.77
C GLU A 330 -25.24 -22.59 14.65
N ALA A 331 -24.43 -21.94 15.49
CA ALA A 331 -24.85 -20.82 16.33
C ALA A 331 -25.08 -19.49 15.55
N GLN A 332 -24.61 -19.41 14.30
CA GLN A 332 -24.77 -18.24 13.43
C GLN A 332 -25.99 -18.33 12.50
N ASN A 333 -26.61 -19.50 12.39
CA ASN A 333 -27.83 -19.77 11.60
C ASN A 333 -29.10 -19.74 12.47
#